data_AF-A0A8H9QBG7-F1
#
_entry.id   AF-A0A8H9QBG7-F1
#
_cell.length_a   1.000
_cell.length_b   1.000
_cell.length_c   1.000
_cell.angle_alpha   90.00
_cell.angle_beta   90.00
_cell.angle_gamma   90.00
#
_symmetry.space_group_name_H-M   'P 1'
#
loop_
_entity.id
_entity.type
_entity.pdbx_description
1 polymer ?
#
loop_
_entity_poly.entity_id
_entity_poly.type
_entity_poly.pdbx_seq_one_letter_code
_entity_poly.pdbx_strand_id
1 'polypeptide(L)'
;MQDGKQQPYFFNPGMTTEQLEDWLGQQKTHLAHLNRLVKEKAALEKRLGEITASIGLLSASGFEGMLSFPYSSNPLLENPQTEKLQKVD
;
A
#
# COMPACT_ATOMS: atom_id res chain seq x y z
N MET A 1 34.51 -49.38 14.23
CA MET A 1 33.25 -48.65 14.01
C MET A 1 33.49 -47.25 14.57
N GLN A 2 33.61 -46.23 13.72
CA GLN A 2 33.79 -44.85 14.18
C GLN A 2 32.42 -44.33 14.65
N ASP A 3 32.31 -43.98 15.93
CA ASP A 3 31.14 -43.31 16.50
C ASP A 3 30.91 -41.97 15.80
N GLY A 4 29.99 -41.96 14.84
CA GLY A 4 29.62 -40.80 14.02
C GLY A 4 28.82 -39.75 14.79
N LYS A 5 29.41 -39.10 15.80
CA LYS A 5 28.88 -37.84 16.31
C LYS A 5 29.16 -36.75 15.30
N GLN A 6 28.24 -36.56 14.35
CA GLN A 6 28.21 -35.35 13.52
C GLN A 6 28.05 -34.15 14.44
N GLN A 7 29.17 -33.50 14.76
CA GLN A 7 29.18 -32.16 15.33
C GLN A 7 28.46 -31.24 14.33
N PRO A 8 27.55 -30.37 14.77
CA PRO A 8 26.90 -29.41 13.87
C PRO A 8 27.99 -28.61 13.15
N TYR A 9 27.98 -28.66 11.83
CA TYR A 9 28.94 -27.92 11.03
C TYR A 9 28.63 -26.42 11.12
N PHE A 10 29.36 -25.72 11.98
CA PHE A 10 29.38 -24.27 11.99
C PHE A 10 30.37 -23.81 10.93
N PHE A 11 29.85 -23.32 9.80
CA PHE A 11 30.66 -22.67 8.79
C PHE A 11 31.20 -21.36 9.36
N ASN A 12 32.42 -21.42 9.89
CA ASN A 12 33.15 -20.23 10.30
C ASN A 12 34.05 -19.81 9.14
N PRO A 13 33.81 -18.66 8.49
CA PRO A 13 34.60 -18.18 7.34
C PRO A 13 36.03 -17.73 7.71
N GLY A 14 36.58 -18.24 8.83
CA GLY A 14 37.89 -17.83 9.37
C GLY A 14 37.81 -16.69 10.39
N MET A 15 36.63 -16.39 10.94
CA MET A 15 36.44 -15.39 12.00
C MET A 15 36.79 -15.93 13.39
N THR A 16 37.12 -15.05 14.34
CA THR A 16 37.20 -15.45 15.75
C THR A 16 35.80 -15.75 16.30
N THR A 17 35.72 -16.44 17.44
CA THR A 17 34.43 -16.76 18.08
C THR A 17 33.62 -15.51 18.42
N GLU A 18 34.28 -14.47 18.94
CA GLU A 18 33.65 -13.17 19.25
C GLU A 18 33.09 -12.49 17.99
N GLN A 19 33.87 -12.47 16.91
CA GLN A 19 33.44 -11.90 15.63
C GLN A 19 32.25 -12.67 15.03
N LEU A 20 32.24 -14.00 15.17
CA LEU A 20 31.14 -14.83 14.72
C LEU A 20 29.86 -14.56 15.53
N GLU A 21 29.98 -14.43 16.85
CA GLU A 21 28.85 -14.09 17.72
C GLU A 21 28.27 -12.71 17.40
N ASP A 22 29.12 -11.70 17.23
CA ASP A 22 28.70 -10.35 16.83
C ASP A 22 28.00 -10.35 15.48
N TRP A 23 28.58 -11.05 14.49
CA TRP A 23 27.98 -11.19 13.16
C TRP A 23 26.63 -11.90 13.22
N LEU A 24 26.52 -13.00 13.95
CA LEU A 24 25.24 -13.71 14.16
C LEU A 24 24.21 -12.82 14.88
N GLY A 25 24.66 -11.97 15.81
CA GLY A 25 23.83 -10.96 16.47
C GLY A 25 23.24 -9.95 15.48
N GLN A 26 24.06 -9.45 14.55
CA GLN A 26 23.61 -8.56 13.49
C GLN A 26 22.62 -9.25 12.54
N GLN A 27 22.90 -10.49 12.13
CA GLN A 27 22.00 -11.27 11.27
C GLN A 27 20.62 -11.49 11.90
N LYS A 28 20.57 -11.79 13.21
CA LYS A 28 19.30 -11.91 13.94
C LYS A 28 18.49 -10.62 13.89
N THR A 29 19.14 -9.47 14.03
CA THR A 29 18.48 -8.15 13.93
C THR A 29 17.89 -7.93 12.54
N HIS A 30 18.67 -8.21 11.48
CA HIS A 30 18.18 -8.10 10.10
C HIS A 30 16.99 -9.03 9.84
N LEU A 31 17.04 -10.28 10.31
CA LEU A 31 15.91 -11.21 10.19
C LEU A 31 14.68 -10.75 10.96
N ALA A 32 14.83 -10.16 12.14
CA ALA A 32 13.71 -9.60 12.89
C ALA A 32 13.03 -8.45 12.12
N HIS A 33 13.81 -7.56 11.52
CA HIS A 33 13.29 -6.49 10.66
C HIS A 33 12.59 -7.05 9.41
N LEU A 34 13.18 -8.03 8.73
CA LEU A 34 12.58 -8.67 7.56
C LEU A 34 11.23 -9.32 7.93
N ASN A 35 11.18 -10.08 9.02
CA ASN A 35 9.96 -10.73 9.49
C ASN A 35 8.86 -9.71 9.82
N ARG A 36 9.23 -8.56 10.39
CA ARG A 36 8.29 -7.46 10.64
C ARG A 36 7.74 -6.90 9.32
N LEU A 37 8.59 -6.61 8.34
CA LEU A 37 8.16 -6.10 7.04
C LEU A 37 7.24 -7.08 6.30
N VAL A 38 7.51 -8.39 6.37
CA VAL A 38 6.64 -9.41 5.80
C VAL A 38 5.24 -9.38 6.42
N LYS A 39 5.14 -9.21 7.74
CA LYS A 39 3.85 -9.08 8.43
C LYS A 39 3.10 -7.81 8.01
N GLU A 40 3.81 -6.67 7.96
CA GLU A 40 3.23 -5.39 7.54
C GLU A 40 2.73 -5.45 6.09
N LYS A 41 3.52 -6.04 5.19
CA LYS A 41 3.14 -6.28 3.79
C LYS A 41 1.85 -7.10 3.70
N ALA A 42 1.78 -8.23 4.40
CA ALA A 42 0.59 -9.09 4.38
C ALA A 42 -0.67 -8.36 4.89
N ALA A 43 -0.53 -7.51 5.92
CA ALA A 43 -1.64 -6.70 6.42
C ALA A 43 -2.11 -5.65 5.41
N LEU A 44 -1.18 -5.01 4.68
CA LEU A 44 -1.50 -4.04 3.63
C LEU A 44 -2.19 -4.72 2.43
N GLU A 45 -1.67 -5.86 1.98
CA GLU A 45 -2.28 -6.64 0.89
C GLU A 45 -3.72 -7.07 1.24
N LYS A 46 -3.95 -7.51 2.49
CA LYS A 46 -5.30 -7.83 2.96
C LYS A 46 -6.24 -6.62 2.86
N ARG A 47 -5.82 -5.47 3.40
CA ARG A 47 -6.63 -4.24 3.38
C ARG A 47 -6.91 -3.76 1.95
N LEU A 48 -5.94 -3.90 1.04
CA LEU A 48 -6.14 -3.58 -0.38
C LEU A 48 -7.16 -4.52 -1.02
N GLY A 49 -7.13 -5.81 -0.67
CA GLY A 49 -8.14 -6.78 -1.08
C GLY A 49 -9.56 -6.40 -0.63
N GLU A 50 -9.72 -5.99 0.62
CA GLU A 50 -11.01 -5.53 1.18
C GLU A 50 -11.55 -4.29 0.43
N ILE A 51 -10.69 -3.32 0.14
CA ILE A 51 -11.05 -2.13 -0.66
C ILE A 51 -11.48 -2.55 -2.07
N THR A 52 -10.70 -3.42 -2.72
CA THR A 52 -10.99 -3.89 -4.08
C THR A 52 -12.33 -4.64 -4.13
N ALA A 53 -12.61 -5.49 -3.15
CA ALA A 53 -13.89 -6.18 -3.02
C ALA A 53 -15.05 -5.18 -2.83
N SER A 54 -14.86 -4.14 -2.03
CA SER A 54 -15.86 -3.10 -1.78
C SER A 54 -16.16 -2.30 -3.05
N ILE A 55 -15.13 -1.92 -3.81
CA ILE A 55 -15.28 -1.27 -5.12
C ILE A 55 -16.00 -2.21 -6.10
N GLY A 56 -15.62 -3.49 -6.13
CA GLY A 56 -16.27 -4.49 -6.97
C GLY A 56 -17.77 -4.62 -6.66
N LEU A 57 -18.14 -4.65 -5.38
CA LEU A 57 -19.55 -4.69 -4.95
C LEU A 57 -20.32 -3.45 -5.42
N LEU A 58 -19.78 -2.25 -5.18
CA LEU A 58 -20.40 -0.99 -5.57
C LEU A 58 -20.52 -0.84 -7.10
N SER A 59 -19.53 -1.36 -7.83
CA SER A 59 -19.52 -1.34 -9.30
C SER A 59 -20.50 -2.35 -9.89
N ALA A 60 -20.62 -3.53 -9.27
CA ALA A 60 -21.53 -4.58 -9.69
C ALA A 60 -22.99 -4.27 -9.35
N SER A 61 -23.25 -3.45 -8.33
CA SER A 61 -24.61 -3.05 -7.93
C SER A 61 -25.33 -2.15 -8.94
N GLY A 62 -24.78 -1.92 -10.14
CA GLY A 62 -25.46 -1.24 -11.23
C GLY A 62 -26.07 0.08 -10.79
N PHE A 63 -25.24 1.11 -10.59
CA PHE A 63 -25.75 2.44 -10.26
C PHE A 63 -26.66 2.92 -11.40
N GLU A 64 -27.96 2.79 -11.20
CA GLU A 64 -29.01 3.20 -12.12
C GLU A 64 -29.35 4.66 -11.85
N GLY A 65 -28.35 5.53 -12.04
CA GLY A 65 -28.45 6.96 -11.80
C GLY A 65 -27.46 7.72 -12.67
N MET A 66 -27.84 8.93 -13.08
CA MET A 66 -26.90 9.84 -13.73
C MET A 66 -26.01 10.42 -12.62
N LEU A 67 -24.69 10.22 -12.70
CA LEU A 67 -23.71 10.92 -11.85
C LEU A 67 -23.73 12.41 -12.23
N SER A 68 -24.78 13.12 -11.85
CA SER A 68 -24.75 14.57 -11.85
C SER A 68 -23.90 14.99 -10.66
N PHE A 69 -22.62 15.25 -10.90
CA PHE A 69 -21.98 16.30 -10.11
C PHE A 69 -22.90 17.52 -10.19
N PRO A 70 -23.20 18.21 -9.09
CA PRO A 70 -23.78 19.55 -9.19
C PRO A 70 -22.72 20.42 -9.85
N TYR A 71 -22.63 20.33 -11.17
CA TYR A 71 -22.11 21.39 -12.02
C TYR A 71 -23.22 22.45 -12.00
N SER A 72 -23.47 23.03 -10.82
CA SER A 72 -24.10 24.33 -10.77
C SER A 72 -23.16 25.21 -11.58
N SER A 73 -23.57 25.56 -12.79
CA SER A 73 -22.89 26.54 -13.63
C SER A 73 -22.40 27.65 -12.71
N ASN A 74 -21.10 27.95 -12.79
CA ASN A 74 -20.45 28.95 -11.97
C ASN A 74 -21.36 30.21 -11.95
N PRO A 75 -21.90 30.65 -10.79
CA PRO A 75 -22.93 31.69 -10.72
C PRO A 75 -22.46 33.08 -11.21
N LEU A 76 -21.24 33.17 -11.73
CA LEU A 76 -20.58 34.37 -12.22
C LEU A 76 -20.65 34.55 -13.75
N LEU A 77 -21.37 33.68 -14.48
CA LEU A 77 -21.54 33.82 -15.94
C LEU A 77 -22.81 34.56 -16.37
N GLU A 78 -23.62 35.05 -15.44
CA GLU A 78 -24.64 36.05 -15.74
C GLU A 78 -23.94 37.40 -15.98
N ASN A 79 -23.51 37.63 -17.22
CA ASN A 79 -22.98 38.92 -17.65
C ASN A 79 -24.15 39.92 -17.71
N PRO A 80 -24.21 40.99 -16.89
CA PRO A 80 -25.35 41.93 -16.82
C PRO A 80 -25.59 42.78 -18.08
N GLN A 81 -24.85 42.55 -19.16
CA GLN A 81 -24.81 43.46 -20.32
C GLN A 81 -25.87 43.17 -21.39
N THR A 82 -26.65 42.10 -21.24
CA THR A 82 -27.64 41.70 -22.27
C THR A 82 -28.99 42.41 -22.15
N GLU A 83 -29.24 43.20 -21.09
CA GLU A 83 -30.51 43.94 -20.94
C GLU A 83 -30.57 45.27 -21.73
N LYS A 84 -29.50 45.71 -22.38
CA LYS A 84 -29.45 47.02 -23.06
C LYS A 84 -29.53 46.99 -24.59
N LEU A 85 -30.21 46.01 -25.17
CA LEU A 85 -30.38 45.96 -26.63
C LEU A 85 -31.75 45.40 -27.06
N GLN A 86 -32.85 45.91 -26.48
CA GLN A 86 -34.17 45.75 -27.09
C GLN A 86 -35.17 46.78 -26.52
N LYS A 87 -35.13 47.99 -27.06
CA LYS A 87 -36.30 48.86 -27.33
C LYS A 87 -35.82 50.12 -28.06
N VAL A 88 -35.69 49.98 -29.38
CA VAL A 88 -35.90 51.09 -30.31
C VAL A 88 -37.03 50.61 -31.20
N ASP A 89 -38.21 51.14 -30.92
CA ASP A 89 -39.29 51.57 -31.84
C ASP A 89 -40.53 51.91 -31.01
#